data_AF-A0A7L3UST3-F1
#
_entry.id   AF-A0A7L3UST3-F1
#
_cell.length_a   1.000
_cell.length_b   1.000
_cell.length_c   1.000
_cell.angle_alpha   90.00
_cell.angle_beta   90.00
_cell.angle_gamma   90.00
#
_symmetry.space_group_name_H-M   'P 1'
#
loop_
_entity.id
_entity.type
_entity.pdbx_description
1 polymer ?
#
loop_
_entity_poly.entity_id
_entity_poly.type
_entity_poly.pdbx_seq_one_letter_code
_entity_poly.pdbx_strand_id
1 'polypeptide(L)' 'HPSFPPQAAHWSLPVAPALSRFLLRTQRAAAQRLVLRMAPSIKRRLCRRCCSLQAPGDGSRVRLRG' A
#
# COMPACT_ATOMS: atom_id res chain seq x y z
N HIS A 1 11.04 -11.41 8.43
CA HIS A 1 11.20 -10.21 7.57
C HIS A 1 9.91 -9.40 7.65
N PRO A 2 9.92 -8.11 8.03
CA PRO A 2 8.74 -7.42 8.58
C PRO A 2 7.77 -6.99 7.47
N SER A 3 6.89 -7.91 7.08
CA SER A 3 5.88 -7.71 6.01
C SER A 3 4.46 -7.47 6.54
N PHE A 4 4.32 -7.14 7.83
CA PHE A 4 3.02 -7.06 8.53
C PHE A 4 2.04 -6.00 7.98
N PRO A 5 2.44 -4.71 7.82
CA PRO A 5 1.49 -3.66 7.44
C PRO A 5 0.88 -3.78 6.02
N PRO A 6 1.62 -4.12 4.95
CA PRO A 6 1.04 -4.22 3.61
C PRO A 6 0.17 -5.48 3.44
N GLN A 7 0.44 -6.55 4.19
CA GLN A 7 -0.45 -7.73 4.23
C GLN A 7 -1.75 -7.43 4.98
N ALA A 8 -1.68 -6.79 6.14
CA ALA A 8 -2.86 -6.38 6.90
C ALA A 8 -3.75 -5.38 6.11
N ALA A 9 -3.14 -4.45 5.36
CA ALA A 9 -3.85 -3.54 4.49
C ALA A 9 -4.56 -4.25 3.32
N HIS A 10 -4.06 -5.40 2.87
CA HIS A 10 -4.68 -6.20 1.81
C HIS A 10 -5.94 -6.91 2.32
N TRP A 11 -5.86 -7.60 3.47
CA TRP A 11 -7.00 -8.31 4.07
C TRP A 11 -8.11 -7.37 4.54
N SER A 12 -7.75 -6.16 4.99
CA SER A 12 -8.73 -5.16 5.43
C SER A 12 -9.34 -4.35 4.29
N LEU A 13 -8.81 -4.42 3.05
CA LEU A 13 -9.34 -3.68 1.91
C LEU A 13 -10.83 -3.98 1.60
N PRO A 14 -11.29 -5.24 1.54
CA PRO A 14 -12.70 -5.56 1.24
C PRO A 14 -13.67 -5.26 2.39
N VAL A 15 -13.20 -5.29 3.64
CA VAL A 15 -14.06 -5.12 4.84
C VAL A 15 -14.04 -3.68 5.35
N ALA A 16 -12.89 -3.03 5.32
CA ALA A 16 -12.65 -1.72 5.96
C ALA A 16 -11.59 -0.90 5.19
N PRO A 17 -11.94 -0.26 4.07
CA PRO A 17 -11.00 0.52 3.25
C PRO A 17 -10.40 1.73 3.97
N ALA A 18 -11.02 2.21 5.05
CA ALA A 18 -10.44 3.26 5.91
C ALA A 18 -9.25 2.74 6.75
N LEU A 19 -9.34 1.50 7.24
CA LEU A 19 -8.29 0.88 8.04
C LEU A 19 -7.06 0.56 7.17
N SER A 20 -7.27 0.05 5.96
CA SER A 20 -6.18 -0.20 5.02
C SER A 20 -5.41 1.09 4.70
N ARG A 21 -6.11 2.21 4.46
CA ARG A 21 -5.49 3.52 4.27
C ARG A 21 -4.70 3.99 5.50
N PHE A 22 -5.23 3.78 6.70
CA PHE A 22 -4.54 4.14 7.94
C PHE A 22 -3.23 3.37 8.08
N LEU A 23 -3.25 2.03 7.92
CA LEU A 23 -2.07 1.18 8.00
C LEU A 23 -0.99 1.56 6.96
N LEU A 24 -1.41 1.87 5.74
CA LEU A 24 -0.49 2.30 4.69
C LEU A 24 0.10 3.69 4.95
N ARG A 25 -0.69 4.60 5.54
CA ARG A 25 -0.24 5.95 5.92
C ARG A 25 0.74 5.88 7.09
N THR A 26 0.48 5.05 8.10
CA THR A 26 1.40 4.84 9.22
C THR A 26 2.69 4.16 8.76
N GLN A 27 2.61 3.16 7.89
CA GLN A 27 3.81 2.50 7.33
C GLN A 27 4.68 3.49 6.54
N ARG A 28 4.06 4.37 5.74
CA ARG A 28 4.80 5.38 4.97
C ARG A 28 5.45 6.42 5.88
N ALA A 29 4.73 6.88 6.90
CA ALA A 29 5.27 7.81 7.90
C ALA A 29 6.43 7.16 8.68
N ALA A 30 6.30 5.90 9.07
CA ALA A 30 7.36 5.14 9.73
C ALA A 30 8.59 4.97 8.82
N ALA A 31 8.38 4.62 7.53
CA ALA A 31 9.47 4.49 6.57
C ALA A 31 10.20 5.82 6.32
N GLN A 32 9.51 6.96 6.33
CA GLN A 32 10.12 8.28 6.24
C GLN A 32 10.93 8.63 7.48
N ARG A 33 10.37 8.40 8.68
CA ARG A 33 11.04 8.67 9.96
C ARG A 33 12.29 7.81 10.15
N LEU A 34 12.25 6.56 9.70
CA LEU A 34 13.34 5.61 9.81
C LEU A 34 14.30 5.63 8.60
N VAL A 35 14.05 6.51 7.61
CA VAL A 35 14.82 6.60 6.35
C VAL A 35 14.95 5.24 5.64
N LEU A 36 13.90 4.41 5.74
CA LEU A 36 13.89 3.06 5.17
C LEU A 36 13.49 3.10 3.70
N ARG A 37 14.28 2.42 2.86
CA ARG A 37 13.89 2.13 1.48
C ARG A 37 12.82 1.05 1.45
N MET A 38 11.58 1.44 1.15
CA MET A 38 10.53 0.48 0.82
C MET A 38 10.89 -0.34 -0.42
N ALA A 39 10.62 -1.64 -0.37
CA ALA A 39 10.79 -2.52 -1.52
C ALA A 39 9.97 -2.02 -2.72
N PRO A 40 10.51 -2.08 -3.95
CA PRO A 40 9.86 -1.56 -5.15
C PRO A 40 8.50 -2.22 -5.42
N SER A 41 8.33 -3.50 -5.09
CA SER A 41 7.07 -4.24 -5.21
C SER A 41 5.96 -3.67 -4.32
N ILE A 42 6.29 -3.21 -3.12
CA ILE A 42 5.34 -2.59 -2.18
C ILE A 42 5.03 -1.16 -2.64
N LYS A 43 6.07 -0.41 -3.03
CA LYS A 43 5.94 0.98 -3.50
C LYS A 43 5.07 1.11 -4.75
N ARG A 44 5.09 0.09 -5.64
CA ARG A 44 4.25 0.04 -6.85
C ARG A 44 2.79 -0.35 -6.57
N ARG A 45 2.50 -1.01 -5.44
CA ARG A 45 1.13 -1.36 -5.01
C ARG A 45 0.47 -0.28 -4.15
N LEU A 46 1.16 0.84 -3.85
CA LEU A 46 0.58 1.96 -3.09
C LEU A 46 0.31 3.18 -3.98
N CYS A 47 -0.89 3.74 -3.86
CA CYS A 47 -1.20 5.08 -4.36
C CYS A 47 -0.43 6.15 -3.57
N ARG A 48 0.45 6.91 -4.23
CA ARG A 48 1.23 7.98 -3.57
C ARG A 48 0.39 9.18 -3.11
N ARG A 49 -0.79 9.41 -3.70
CA ARG A 49 -1.71 10.51 -3.36
C ARG A 49 -2.69 10.14 -2.25
N CYS A 50 -3.23 8.93 -2.32
CA CYS A 50 -4.38 8.50 -1.55
C CYS A 50 -4.08 7.40 -0.53
N CYS A 51 -2.84 6.89 -0.49
CA CYS A 51 -2.39 5.82 0.41
C CYS A 51 -3.30 4.58 0.37
N SER A 52 -3.93 4.30 -0.76
CA SER A 52 -4.70 3.07 -0.98
C SER A 52 -3.81 1.98 -1.57
N LEU A 53 -4.14 0.73 -1.23
CA LEU A 53 -3.56 -0.44 -1.88
C LEU A 53 -4.19 -0.58 -3.26
N GLN A 54 -3.39 -0.60 -4.30
CA GLN A 54 -3.81 -1.00 -5.64
C GLN A 54 -3.87 -2.53 -5.67
N ALA A 55 -5.05 -3.07 -5.42
CA ALA A 55 -5.32 -4.48 -5.66
C ALA A 55 -5.58 -4.67 -7.17
N PRO A 56 -4.97 -5.68 -7.81
CA PRO A 56 -5.32 -6.01 -9.19
C PRO A 56 -6.80 -6.41 -9.22
N GLY A 57 -7.62 -5.63 -9.94
CA GLY A 57 -9.07 -5.84 -10.06
C GLY A 57 -9.92 -4.70 -9.49
N ASP A 58 -9.54 -4.12 -8.35
CA ASP A 58 -10.33 -3.06 -7.68
C ASP A 58 -9.51 -1.77 -7.50
N GLY A 59 -9.89 -0.72 -8.23
CA GLY A 59 -9.38 0.65 -8.04
C GLY A 59 -8.05 0.98 -8.74
N SER A 60 -7.44 0.04 -9.48
CA SER A 60 -6.26 0.32 -10.33
C SER A 60 -6.38 -0.27 -11.72
N ARG A 61 -6.44 0.59 -12.74
CA ARG A 61 -6.21 0.20 -14.14
C ARG A 61 -4.71 0.17 -14.42
N VAL A 62 -4.11 -1.01 -14.42
CA VAL A 62 -2.77 -1.21 -14.97
C VAL A 62 -2.90 -1.25 -16.48
N ARG A 63 -2.36 -0.24 -17.16
CA ARG A 63 -2.23 -0.24 -18.63
C ARG A 63 -0.78 -0.55 -18.98
N LEU A 64 -0.55 -1.68 -19.63
CA LEU A 64 0.72 -1.98 -20.29
C LEU A 64 0.69 -1.21 -21.62
N ARG A 65 1.60 -0.26 -21.80
CA ARG A 65 1.87 0.33 -23.11
C ARG A 65 3.05 -0.43 -23.70
N GLY A 66 2.78 -1.21 -24.75
CA GLY A 66 3.79 -1.76 -25.64
C GLY A 66 4.22 -0.71 -26.65
#